data_AF-A0A0C2MV96-F1
#
_entry.id   AF-A0A0C2MV96-F1
#
_cell.length_a   1.000
_cell.length_b   1.000
_cell.length_c   1.000
_cell.angle_alpha   90.00
_cell.angle_beta   90.00
_cell.angle_gamma   90.00
#
_symmetry.space_group_name_H-M   'P 1'
#
loop_
_entity.id
_entity.type
_entity.pdbx_description
1 polymer ?
#
loop_
_entity_poly.entity_id
_entity_poly.type
_entity_poly.pdbx_seq_one_letter_code
_entity_poly.pdbx_strand_id
1 'polypeptide(L)'
;MDNFNRNNRFTAVSDELGEKCELLFFEFLRGFTENEVPKYFRCAEKLRDADKNSLYVDFVDIEKYDPVLSSSIQSNYYRVMKHLNNAAKKLCAEATRIPASKEIYVSIRNVPVRYKFSL
;
A
#
# COMPACT_ATOMS: atom_id res chain seq x y z
N MET A 1 33.86 -30.29 -24.60
CA MET A 1 32.70 -29.51 -25.07
C MET A 1 31.65 -29.61 -24.01
N ASP A 2 31.72 -28.69 -23.05
CA ASP A 2 30.99 -28.75 -21.78
C ASP A 2 29.52 -28.36 -21.95
N ASN A 3 28.65 -29.26 -21.50
CA ASN A 3 27.21 -29.05 -21.37
C ASN A 3 26.95 -28.07 -20.21
N PHE A 4 26.84 -26.77 -20.52
CA PHE A 4 26.38 -25.78 -19.55
C PHE A 4 24.84 -25.81 -19.43
N ASN A 5 24.40 -26.61 -18.46
CA ASN A 5 23.17 -26.57 -17.67
C ASN A 5 22.12 -25.48 -18.03
N ARG A 6 21.04 -25.87 -18.72
CA ARG A 6 19.88 -25.03 -19.09
C ARG A 6 18.83 -24.85 -17.97
N ASN A 7 19.21 -24.95 -16.70
CA ASN A 7 18.25 -24.99 -15.58
C ASN A 7 18.45 -23.91 -14.50
N ASN A 8 19.09 -22.77 -14.80
CA ASN A 8 19.05 -21.63 -13.88
C ASN A 8 17.80 -20.77 -14.15
N ARG A 9 16.63 -21.28 -13.76
CA ARG A 9 15.47 -20.40 -13.53
C ARG A 9 15.88 -19.49 -12.38
N PHE A 10 16.19 -18.22 -12.66
CA PHE A 10 16.38 -17.23 -11.61
C PHE A 10 15.06 -17.13 -10.82
N THR A 11 14.97 -17.84 -9.70
CA THR A 11 13.87 -17.66 -8.75
C THR A 11 14.02 -16.26 -8.19
N ALA A 12 13.03 -15.40 -8.48
CA ALA A 12 12.95 -14.08 -7.87
C ALA A 12 13.01 -14.25 -6.35
N VAL A 13 13.94 -13.56 -5.70
CA VAL A 13 14.02 -13.54 -4.24
C VAL A 13 12.77 -12.83 -3.71
N SER A 14 12.08 -13.44 -2.74
CA SER A 14 10.89 -12.86 -2.11
C SER A 14 11.26 -11.59 -1.34
N ASP A 15 10.40 -10.56 -1.44
CA ASP A 15 10.50 -9.36 -0.61
C ASP A 15 9.60 -9.52 0.62
N GLU A 16 10.07 -10.29 1.61
CA GLU A 16 9.31 -10.57 2.84
C GLU A 16 8.84 -9.30 3.57
N LEU A 17 9.65 -8.24 3.56
CA LEU A 17 9.28 -6.95 4.16
C LEU A 17 8.12 -6.31 3.40
N GLY A 18 8.21 -6.29 2.08
CA GLY A 18 7.18 -5.77 1.19
C GLY A 18 5.86 -6.54 1.33
N GLU A 19 5.93 -7.86 1.30
CA GLU A 19 4.77 -8.75 1.46
C GLU A 19 4.09 -8.58 2.84
N LYS A 20 4.89 -8.48 3.92
CA LYS A 20 4.36 -8.20 5.25
C LYS A 20 3.71 -6.81 5.35
N CYS A 21 4.34 -5.79 4.77
CA CYS A 21 3.75 -4.45 4.72
C CYS A 21 2.45 -4.43 3.89
N GLU A 22 2.39 -5.17 2.79
CA GLU A 22 1.18 -5.32 1.97
C GLU A 22 0.03 -5.88 2.79
N LEU A 23 0.26 -6.97 3.53
CA LEU A 23 -0.74 -7.62 4.36
C LEU A 23 -1.25 -6.68 5.47
N LEU A 24 -0.34 -6.14 6.29
CA LEU A 24 -0.69 -5.27 7.41
C LEU A 24 -1.40 -4.01 6.94
N PHE A 25 -0.95 -3.41 5.83
CA PHE A 25 -1.60 -2.24 5.28
C PHE A 25 -2.99 -2.53 4.73
N PHE A 26 -3.19 -3.69 4.08
CA PHE A 26 -4.52 -4.12 3.65
C PHE A 26 -5.46 -4.32 4.85
N GLU A 27 -4.99 -4.96 5.92
CA GLU A 27 -5.76 -5.15 7.17
C GLU A 27 -6.14 -3.81 7.81
N PHE A 28 -5.19 -2.87 7.88
CA PHE A 28 -5.44 -1.49 8.31
C PHE A 28 -6.54 -0.82 7.47
N LEU A 29 -6.42 -0.82 6.14
CA LEU A 29 -7.40 -0.14 5.28
C LEU A 29 -8.81 -0.75 5.40
N ARG A 30 -8.89 -2.06 5.63
CA ARG A 30 -10.15 -2.77 5.80
C ARG A 30 -10.75 -2.58 7.20
N GLY A 31 -9.90 -2.54 8.23
CA GLY A 31 -10.31 -2.54 9.63
C GLY A 31 -10.45 -1.16 10.27
N PHE A 32 -9.79 -0.13 9.75
CA PHE A 32 -9.82 1.21 10.36
C PHE A 32 -11.20 1.86 10.25
N THR A 33 -11.72 2.29 11.39
CA THR A 33 -13.00 3.01 11.48
C THR A 33 -12.82 4.41 12.07
N GLU A 34 -13.61 5.35 11.57
CA GLU A 34 -13.72 6.70 12.08
C GLU A 34 -15.20 6.95 12.39
N ASN A 35 -15.53 7.19 13.67
CA ASN A 35 -16.91 7.26 14.15
C ASN A 35 -17.75 6.06 13.71
N GLU A 36 -17.22 4.84 13.90
CA GLU A 36 -17.84 3.55 13.53
C GLU A 36 -18.03 3.32 12.01
N VAL A 37 -17.57 4.24 11.16
CA VAL A 37 -17.63 4.10 9.70
C VAL A 37 -16.29 3.57 9.17
N PRO A 38 -16.28 2.54 8.29
CA PRO A 38 -15.05 2.04 7.68
C PRO A 38 -14.50 3.06 6.66
N LYS A 39 -13.69 3.99 7.16
CA LYS A 39 -13.25 5.22 6.46
C LYS A 39 -12.64 4.90 5.10
N TYR A 40 -11.62 4.05 5.06
CA TYR A 40 -10.87 3.76 3.84
C TYR A 40 -11.62 2.86 2.87
N PHE A 41 -12.47 1.96 3.37
CA PHE A 41 -13.36 1.18 2.53
C PHE A 41 -14.31 2.09 1.73
N ARG A 42 -14.95 3.08 2.38
CA ARG A 42 -15.80 4.08 1.73
C ARG A 42 -15.04 4.96 0.74
N CYS A 43 -13.79 5.29 1.04
CA CYS A 43 -12.92 6.00 0.10
C CYS A 43 -12.61 5.16 -1.14
N ALA A 44 -12.37 3.86 -0.98
CA ALA A 44 -12.09 2.94 -2.08
C ALA A 44 -13.28 2.75 -3.03
N GLU A 45 -14.52 2.75 -2.53
CA GLU A 45 -15.73 2.71 -3.37
C GLU A 45 -15.77 3.85 -4.41
N LYS A 46 -15.24 5.03 -4.05
CA LYS A 46 -15.20 6.21 -4.93
C LYS A 46 -14.19 6.07 -6.07
N LEU A 47 -13.23 5.14 -5.97
CA LEU A 47 -12.22 4.87 -6.99
C LEU A 47 -12.74 4.00 -8.14
N ARG A 48 -14.05 3.69 -8.19
CA ARG A 48 -14.68 3.19 -9.44
C ARG A 48 -14.69 4.22 -10.56
N ASP A 49 -14.66 5.50 -10.22
CA ASP A 49 -14.64 6.62 -11.15
C ASP A 49 -13.36 6.57 -12.00
N ALA A 50 -13.49 6.61 -13.33
CA ALA A 50 -12.38 6.42 -14.26
C ALA A 50 -11.27 7.47 -14.07
N ASP A 51 -11.64 8.69 -13.66
CA ASP A 51 -10.70 9.80 -13.49
C ASP A 51 -9.97 9.78 -12.14
N LYS A 52 -10.27 8.80 -11.28
CA LYS A 52 -9.68 8.68 -9.95
C LYS A 52 -8.87 7.40 -9.81
N ASN A 53 -7.63 7.56 -9.38
CA ASN A 53 -6.69 6.45 -9.14
C ASN A 53 -5.94 6.57 -7.80
N SER A 54 -6.09 7.66 -7.04
CA SER A 54 -5.36 7.86 -5.78
C SER A 54 -6.25 7.66 -4.55
N LEU A 55 -5.87 6.72 -3.68
CA LEU A 55 -6.42 6.58 -2.34
C LEU A 55 -5.59 7.45 -1.38
N TYR A 56 -6.22 8.46 -0.78
CA TYR A 56 -5.59 9.30 0.22
C TYR A 56 -5.68 8.66 1.60
N VAL A 57 -4.53 8.53 2.27
CA VAL A 57 -4.41 7.88 3.58
C VAL A 57 -3.69 8.82 4.55
N ASP A 58 -4.28 9.05 5.72
CA ASP A 58 -3.66 9.90 6.73
C ASP A 58 -2.67 9.07 7.55
N PHE A 59 -1.43 9.53 7.65
CA PHE A 59 -0.36 8.80 8.34
C PHE A 59 -0.69 8.57 9.82
N VAL A 60 -1.35 9.53 10.46
CA VAL A 60 -1.81 9.45 11.85
C VAL A 60 -2.77 8.27 12.07
N ASP A 61 -3.58 7.92 11.07
CA ASP A 61 -4.49 6.78 11.17
C ASP A 61 -3.72 5.45 11.14
N ILE A 62 -2.70 5.38 10.28
CA ILE A 62 -1.80 4.22 10.21
C ILE A 62 -1.08 4.05 11.55
N GLU A 63 -0.50 5.13 12.08
CA GLU A 63 0.23 5.13 13.35
C GLU A 63 -0.67 4.73 14.53
N LYS A 64 -1.92 5.22 14.56
CA LYS A 64 -2.91 4.85 15.59
C LYS A 64 -3.30 3.37 15.52
N TYR A 65 -3.41 2.81 14.32
CA TYR A 65 -3.83 1.42 14.12
C TYR A 65 -2.68 0.42 14.33
N ASP A 66 -1.52 0.70 13.74
CA ASP A 66 -0.34 -0.14 13.80
C ASP A 66 0.95 0.72 13.77
N PRO A 67 1.53 1.03 14.95
CA PRO A 67 2.78 1.77 15.05
C PRO A 67 3.97 1.09 14.36
N VAL A 68 4.00 -0.25 14.30
CA VAL A 68 5.08 -1.02 13.68
C VAL A 68 5.02 -0.89 12.15
N LEU A 69 3.82 -0.96 11.59
CA LEU A 69 3.58 -0.69 10.16
C LEU A 69 3.98 0.75 9.81
N SER A 70 3.57 1.74 10.62
CA SER A 70 3.90 3.14 10.36
C SER A 70 5.42 3.39 10.32
N SER A 71 6.15 2.80 11.28
CA SER A 71 7.62 2.86 11.35
C SER A 71 8.29 2.20 10.15
N SER A 72 7.74 1.06 9.71
CA SER A 72 8.24 0.31 8.56
C SER A 72 8.05 1.09 7.25
N ILE A 73 6.89 1.72 7.06
CA ILE A 73 6.60 2.59 5.91
C ILE A 73 7.53 3.81 5.92
N GLN A 74 7.69 4.49 7.06
CA GLN A 74 8.52 5.69 7.15
C GLN A 74 9.98 5.40 6.82
N SER A 75 10.52 4.26 7.28
CA SER A 75 11.92 3.90 7.07
C SER A 75 12.21 3.31 5.68
N ASN A 76 11.21 2.73 5.01
CA ASN A 76 11.40 1.95 3.79
C ASN A 76 10.46 2.36 2.64
N TYR A 77 9.95 3.60 2.65
CA TYR A 77 8.85 4.04 1.79
C TYR A 77 8.99 3.63 0.32
N TYR A 78 10.13 3.91 -0.30
CA TYR A 78 10.35 3.58 -1.72
C TYR A 78 10.30 2.09 -2.03
N ARG A 79 10.76 1.23 -1.11
CA ARG A 79 10.71 -0.23 -1.26
C ARG A 79 9.28 -0.74 -1.13
N VAL A 80 8.54 -0.26 -0.14
CA VAL A 80 7.19 -0.76 0.16
C VAL A 80 6.09 -0.08 -0.66
N MET A 81 6.36 1.03 -1.34
CA MET A 81 5.36 1.80 -2.09
C MET A 81 4.52 0.95 -3.05
N LYS A 82 5.17 0.05 -3.80
CA LYS A 82 4.47 -0.87 -4.72
C LYS A 82 3.50 -1.80 -3.96
N HIS A 83 3.91 -2.28 -2.81
CA HIS A 83 3.10 -3.15 -1.95
C HIS A 83 1.91 -2.40 -1.34
N LEU A 84 2.09 -1.13 -0.94
CA LEU A 84 0.98 -0.28 -0.48
C LEU A 84 -0.07 -0.08 -1.60
N ASN A 85 0.39 0.16 -2.83
CA ASN A 85 -0.49 0.28 -4.00
C ASN A 85 -1.27 -1.01 -4.28
N ASN A 86 -0.62 -2.17 -4.18
CA ASN A 86 -1.27 -3.48 -4.33
C ASN A 86 -2.36 -3.71 -3.28
N ALA A 87 -2.07 -3.41 -2.01
CA ALA A 87 -3.04 -3.50 -0.92
C ALA A 87 -4.26 -2.59 -1.15
N ALA A 88 -4.04 -1.34 -1.59
CA ALA A 88 -5.12 -0.43 -1.95
C ALA A 88 -5.94 -0.92 -3.15
N LYS A 89 -5.29 -1.48 -4.18
CA LYS A 89 -5.96 -2.08 -5.34
C LYS A 89 -6.82 -3.28 -4.93
N LYS A 90 -6.32 -4.13 -4.03
CA LYS A 90 -7.07 -5.26 -3.46
C LYS A 90 -8.30 -4.78 -2.70
N LEU A 91 -8.16 -3.76 -1.85
CA LEU A 91 -9.30 -3.14 -1.15
C LEU A 91 -10.34 -2.59 -2.14
N CYS A 92 -9.90 -1.90 -3.19
CA CYS A 92 -10.82 -1.38 -4.21
C CYS A 92 -11.59 -2.51 -4.91
N ALA A 93 -10.94 -3.65 -5.18
CA ALA A 93 -11.61 -4.81 -5.76
C ALA A 93 -12.63 -5.47 -4.81
N GLU A 94 -12.44 -5.37 -3.49
CA GLU A 94 -13.44 -5.81 -2.49
C GLU A 94 -14.58 -4.80 -2.33
N ALA A 95 -14.28 -3.51 -2.38
CA ALA A 95 -15.26 -2.44 -2.19
C ALA A 95 -16.14 -2.21 -3.43
N THR A 96 -15.59 -2.40 -4.64
CA THR A 96 -16.31 -2.12 -5.88
C THR A 96 -15.72 -2.89 -7.07
N ARG A 97 -16.42 -2.89 -8.20
CA ARG A 97 -15.93 -3.53 -9.43
C ARG A 97 -15.05 -2.54 -10.20
N ILE A 98 -13.73 -2.70 -10.10
CA ILE A 98 -12.76 -1.96 -10.92
C ILE A 98 -12.16 -2.87 -12.02
N PRO A 99 -11.76 -2.32 -13.18
CA PRO A 99 -11.01 -3.08 -14.18
C PRO A 99 -9.69 -3.60 -13.63
N ALA A 100 -9.30 -4.82 -13.99
CA ALA A 100 -8.02 -5.42 -13.55
C ALA A 100 -6.79 -4.60 -14.02
N SER A 101 -6.90 -3.91 -15.16
CA SER A 101 -5.87 -3.03 -15.70
C SER A 101 -5.78 -1.68 -14.99
N LYS A 102 -6.78 -1.31 -14.17
CA LYS A 102 -6.76 -0.03 -13.47
C LYS A 102 -5.63 -0.02 -12.44
N GLU A 103 -4.82 1.03 -12.48
CA GLU A 103 -3.79 1.29 -11.49
C GLU A 103 -4.37 2.11 -10.35
N ILE A 104 -3.97 1.77 -9.12
CA ILE A 104 -4.38 2.45 -7.90
C ILE A 104 -3.10 2.82 -7.16
N TYR A 105 -3.04 4.06 -6.68
CA TYR A 105 -1.89 4.61 -5.97
C TYR A 105 -2.30 5.06 -4.57
N VAL A 106 -1.40 4.89 -3.61
CA VAL A 106 -1.57 5.39 -2.24
C VAL A 106 -0.89 6.75 -2.12
N SER A 107 -1.64 7.73 -1.65
CA SER A 107 -1.14 9.08 -1.33
C SER A 107 -1.19 9.30 0.17
N ILE A 108 -0.05 9.15 0.84
CA ILE A 108 0.06 9.38 2.28
C ILE A 108 0.08 10.88 2.56
N ARG A 109 -0.74 11.34 3.51
CA ARG A 109 -0.84 12.74 3.95
C ARG A 109 -0.67 12.85 5.45
N ASN A 110 -0.53 14.08 5.94
CA ASN A 110 -0.49 14.40 7.37
C ASN A 110 0.63 13.65 8.13
N VAL A 111 1.81 13.54 7.50
CA VAL A 111 3.02 13.00 8.14
C VAL A 111 3.50 14.02 9.20
N PRO A 112 3.79 13.59 10.44
CA PRO A 112 4.01 14.49 11.57
C PRO A 112 5.28 15.34 11.44
N VAL A 113 6.32 14.81 10.81
CA VAL A 113 7.62 15.49 10.72
C VAL A 113 7.72 16.34 9.46
N ARG A 114 8.04 17.62 9.64
CA ARG A 114 8.39 18.55 8.56
C ARG A 114 9.86 18.95 8.71
N TYR A 115 10.71 18.45 7.82
CA TYR A 115 12.10 18.87 7.76
C TYR A 115 12.21 20.23 7.06
N LYS A 116 13.01 21.13 7.62
CA LYS A 116 13.37 22.39 6.97
C LYS A 116 14.63 22.16 6.15
N PHE A 117 14.62 22.59 4.90
CA PHE A 117 15.87 22.80 4.17
C PHE A 117 16.49 24.10 4.66
N SER A 118 17.64 23.99 5.32
CA SER A 118 18.55 25.12 5.57
C SER A 118 19.63 25.07 4.49
N LEU A 119 19.53 25.99 3.52
CA LEU A 119 20.57 26.28 2.53
C LEU A 119 21.52 27.34 3.10
#